data_AF-A0A3B9BDD9-F1
#
_entry.id   AF-A0A3B9BDD9-F1
#
_cell.length_a   1.000
_cell.length_b   1.000
_cell.length_c   1.000
_cell.angle_alpha   90.00
_cell.angle_beta   90.00
_cell.angle_gamma   90.00
#
_symmetry.space_group_name_H-M   'P 1'
#
loop_
_entity.id
_entity.type
_entity.pdbx_description
1 polymer ?
#
loop_
_entity_poly.entity_id
_entity_poly.type
_entity_poly.pdbx_seq_one_letter_code
_entity_poly.pdbx_strand_id
1 'polypeptide(L)' 'PYPATTDARSTSVGTGAILRFARPVCYQGFPSDFLPDELKEGNPLGLQRCEA' A
#
# COMPACT_ATOMS: atom_id res chain seq x y z
N PRO A 1 -13.34 -11.83 10.89
CA PRO A 1 -13.93 -10.75 10.07
C PRO A 1 -14.74 -9.78 10.96
N TYR A 2 -14.10 -8.69 11.40
CA TYR A 2 -14.73 -7.69 12.28
C TYR A 2 -15.66 -6.75 11.48
N PRO A 3 -16.81 -6.32 12.03
CA PRO A 3 -17.66 -5.35 11.36
C PRO A 3 -16.92 -4.00 11.27
N ALA A 4 -16.75 -3.49 10.06
CA ALA A 4 -16.09 -2.20 9.82
C ALA A 4 -16.97 -1.00 10.21
N THR A 5 -18.25 -1.23 10.52
CA THR A 5 -19.25 -0.18 10.76
C THR A 5 -18.98 0.65 12.02
N THR A 6 -18.15 0.15 12.96
CA THR A 6 -17.85 0.82 14.24
C THR A 6 -16.42 1.37 14.31
N ASP A 7 -15.52 0.95 13.42
CA ASP A 7 -14.15 1.49 13.37
C ASP A 7 -14.07 2.61 12.34
N ALA A 8 -14.04 3.87 12.81
CA ALA A 8 -13.96 5.06 11.97
C ALA A 8 -12.70 5.11 11.07
N ARG A 9 -11.70 4.25 11.32
CA ARG A 9 -10.47 4.16 10.50
C ARG A 9 -10.66 3.30 9.25
N SER A 10 -11.76 2.55 9.13
CA SER A 10 -11.98 1.63 8.02
C SER A 10 -13.44 1.61 7.53
N THR A 11 -13.66 1.09 6.33
CA THR A 11 -15.01 0.89 5.77
C THR A 11 -15.17 -0.55 5.27
N SER A 12 -16.39 -1.08 5.28
CA SER A 12 -16.72 -2.38 4.69
C SER A 12 -17.08 -2.29 3.21
N VAL A 13 -17.44 -1.10 2.71
CA VAL A 13 -17.90 -0.85 1.34
C VAL A 13 -17.14 0.33 0.73
N GLY A 14 -16.88 0.26 -0.58
CA GLY A 14 -16.08 1.23 -1.33
C GLY A 14 -14.63 0.79 -1.49
N THR A 15 -13.88 1.47 -2.37
CA THR A 15 -12.49 1.10 -2.72
C THR A 15 -11.55 1.08 -1.53
N GLY A 16 -11.75 1.97 -0.54
CA GLY A 16 -10.97 2.02 0.70
C GLY A 16 -11.10 0.78 1.60
N ALA A 17 -12.10 -0.09 1.38
CA ALA A 17 -12.29 -1.29 2.19
C ALA A 17 -11.15 -2.31 2.03
N ILE A 18 -10.39 -2.25 0.93
CA ILE A 18 -9.25 -3.15 0.65
C ILE A 18 -8.13 -3.00 1.67
N LEU A 19 -7.94 -1.80 2.23
CA LEU A 19 -6.86 -1.49 3.16
C LEU A 19 -6.98 -2.25 4.50
N ARG A 20 -8.16 -2.80 4.82
CA ARG A 20 -8.35 -3.66 6.01
C ARG A 20 -7.53 -4.96 5.96
N PHE A 21 -7.07 -5.35 4.78
CA PHE A 21 -6.31 -6.58 4.55
C PHE A 21 -4.86 -6.32 4.14
N ALA A 22 -4.45 -5.05 4.06
CA ALA A 22 -3.10 -4.65 3.71
C ALA A 22 -2.32 -4.20 4.96
N ARG A 23 -0.99 -4.29 4.92
CA ARG A 23 -0.10 -3.77 5.96
C ARG A 23 1.05 -3.01 5.29
N PRO A 24 1.37 -1.78 5.72
CA PRO A 24 2.49 -1.04 5.17
C PRO A 24 3.82 -1.69 5.58
N VAL A 25 4.79 -1.68 4.68
CA VAL A 25 6.17 -2.15 4.90
C VAL A 25 7.13 -1.09 4.37
N CYS A 26 8.18 -0.78 5.14
CA CYS A 26 9.20 0.20 4.76
C CYS A 26 10.50 -0.51 4.36
N TYR A 27 11.11 -0.09 3.26
CA TYR A 27 12.40 -0.57 2.79
C TYR A 27 13.42 0.58 2.83
N GLN A 28 14.54 0.40 3.54
CA GLN A 28 15.60 1.40 3.66
C GLN A 28 16.96 0.79 3.34
N GLY A 29 17.74 1.44 2.48
CA GLY A 29 19.08 0.98 2.11
C GLY A 29 19.12 -0.29 1.26
N PHE A 30 18.01 -0.67 0.62
CA PHE A 30 17.94 -1.84 -0.25
C PHE A 30 18.44 -1.51 -1.67
N PRO A 31 19.24 -2.38 -2.30
CA PRO A 31 19.56 -2.26 -3.72
C PRO A 31 18.30 -2.38 -4.58
N SER A 32 18.25 -1.62 -5.68
CA SER A 32 17.07 -1.53 -6.57
C SER A 32 16.60 -2.90 -7.11
N ASP A 33 17.54 -3.81 -7.40
CA ASP A 33 17.25 -5.14 -7.95
C ASP A 33 16.45 -6.03 -6.98
N PHE A 34 16.57 -5.79 -5.66
CA PHE A 34 15.86 -6.54 -4.63
C PHE A 34 14.59 -5.85 -4.13
N LEU A 35 14.32 -4.63 -4.59
CA LEU A 35 13.05 -3.97 -4.29
C LEU A 35 11.91 -4.60 -5.09
N PRO A 36 10.69 -4.63 -4.53
CA PRO A 36 9.49 -4.91 -5.31
C PRO A 36 9.34 -3.94 -6.49
N ASP A 37 8.73 -4.40 -7.59
CA ASP A 37 8.60 -3.60 -8.81
C ASP A 37 7.84 -2.28 -8.58
N GLU A 38 6.91 -2.26 -7.64
CA GLU A 38 6.17 -1.07 -7.22
C GLU A 38 7.05 0.03 -6.58
N LEU A 39 8.21 -0.33 -6.02
CA LEU A 39 9.14 0.60 -5.35
C LEU A 39 10.40 0.89 -6.17
N LYS A 40 10.60 0.24 -7.31
CA LYS A 40 11.76 0.49 -8.18
C LYS A 40 11.72 1.90 -8.76
N GLU A 41 12.88 2.55 -8.82
CA GLU A 41 13.02 3.96 -9.21
C GLU A 41 12.38 4.27 -10.57
N GLY A 42 12.61 3.40 -11.57
CA GLY A 42 12.07 3.53 -12.92
C GLY A 42 10.55 3.38 -13.06
N ASN A 43 9.82 3.14 -11.95
CA ASN A 43 8.36 2.98 -11.92
C ASN A 43 7.83 2.10 -13.07
N PRO A 44 8.29 0.84 -13.21
CA PRO A 44 7.95 -0.01 -14.34
C PRO A 44 6.44 -0.28 -14.46
N LEU A 45 5.71 -0.11 -13.36
CA LEU A 45 4.26 -0.31 -13.28
C LEU A 45 3.45 0.97 -13.51
N GLY A 46 4.09 2.13 -13.67
CA GLY A 46 3.42 3.41 -13.90
C GLY A 46 2.47 3.83 -12.77
N LEU A 47 2.77 3.42 -11.53
CA LEU A 47 1.92 3.69 -10.37
C LEU A 47 1.99 5.15 -9.96
N GLN A 48 0.88 5.66 -9.40
CA GLN A 48 0.85 6.97 -8.75
C GLN A 48 1.54 6.85 -7.38
N ARG A 49 2.69 7.51 -7.23
CA ARG A 49 3.48 7.52 -6.00
C ARG A 49 3.46 8.93 -5.40
N CYS A 50 3.33 9.02 -4.08
CA CYS A 50 3.60 10.25 -3.36
C CYS A 50 5.07 10.22 -2.93
N GLU A 51 5.93 10.77 -3.78
CA GLU A 51 7.33 11.03 -3.42
C GLU A 51 7.40 12.34 -2.62
N ALA A 52 8.26 12.39 -1.61
CA ALA A 52 8.42 13.54 -0.71
C ALA A 52 9.43 14.55 -1.27
#